data_AF-A0A8B6Y7F4-F1
#
_entry.id   AF-A0A8B6Y7F4-F1
#
_cell.length_a   1.000
_cell.length_b   1.000
_cell.length_c   1.000
_cell.angle_alpha   90.00
_cell.angle_beta   90.00
_cell.angle_gamma   90.00
#
_symmetry.space_group_name_H-M   'P 1'
#
loop_
_entity.id
_entity.type
_entity.pdbx_description
1 polymer ?
#
loop_
_entity_poly.entity_id
_entity_poly.type
_entity_poly.pdbx_seq_one_letter_code
_entity_poly.pdbx_strand_id
1 'polypeptide(L)'
;MYETIKAKVKYELDQADFLSLTSDGWTCQHTIQSYYSLTARFVTHEFTVKHVILQVTHFPESHTGHNISKFINEALQSWEIPHEKIHAVLTDNAANVMAAIKESNLGDKHLPCLIHTLQLCIQKKIFREQRTASDTIAVFRALAGHFHHSSSAVAKLKEIQSQLKLP
;
A
#
# COMPACT_ATOMS: atom_id res chain seq x y z
N MET A 1 14.25 24.87 -3.59
CA MET A 1 13.17 24.40 -2.70
C MET A 1 13.32 22.92 -2.39
N TYR A 2 13.30 22.01 -3.38
CA TYR A 2 13.46 20.56 -3.16
C TYR A 2 14.75 20.20 -2.40
N GLU A 3 15.92 20.59 -2.93
CA GLU A 3 17.22 20.28 -2.28
C GLU A 3 17.32 20.77 -0.84
N THR A 4 16.76 21.95 -0.56
CA THR A 4 16.72 22.52 0.79
C THR A 4 15.90 21.65 1.75
N ILE A 5 14.73 21.18 1.31
CA ILE A 5 13.89 20.28 2.12
C ILE A 5 14.54 18.90 2.24
N LYS A 6 15.12 18.38 1.16
CA LYS A 6 15.84 17.10 1.17
C LYS A 6 16.99 17.12 2.18
N ALA A 7 17.80 18.17 2.19
CA ALA A 7 18.88 18.34 3.16
C ALA A 7 18.36 18.40 4.61
N LYS A 8 17.25 19.11 4.86
CA LYS A 8 16.61 19.15 6.19
C LYS A 8 16.11 17.77 6.62
N VAL A 9 15.41 17.06 5.74
CA VAL A 9 14.90 15.70 6.03
C VAL A 9 16.05 14.74 6.27
N LYS A 10 17.12 14.83 5.47
CA LYS A 10 18.33 14.04 5.66
C LYS A 10 18.95 14.27 7.03
N TYR A 11 19.10 15.54 7.44
CA TYR A 11 19.59 15.87 8.78
C TYR A 11 18.71 15.23 9.87
N GLU A 12 17.39 15.31 9.76
CA GLU A 12 16.48 14.67 10.73
C GLU A 12 16.60 13.14 10.74
N LEU A 13 16.75 12.52 9.57
CA LEU A 13 16.98 11.07 9.44
C LEU A 13 18.31 10.66 10.07
N ASP A 14 19.36 11.48 9.95
CA ASP A 14 20.68 11.22 10.52
C ASP A 14 20.65 11.28 12.04
N GLN A 15 19.87 12.19 12.63
CA GLN A 15 19.71 12.29 14.09
C GLN A 15 18.90 11.15 14.71
N ALA A 16 18.03 10.47 13.95
CA ALA A 16 17.29 9.34 14.48
C ALA A 16 18.24 8.21 14.90
N ASP A 17 17.97 7.50 15.99
CA ASP A 17 18.78 6.31 16.35
C ASP A 17 18.40 5.12 15.48
N PHE A 18 17.10 4.93 15.26
CA PHE A 18 16.54 3.82 14.48
C PHE A 18 15.39 4.28 13.59
N LEU A 19 15.20 3.53 12.51
CA LEU A 19 14.17 3.76 11.51
C LEU A 19 13.31 2.51 11.34
N SER A 20 12.01 2.72 11.17
CA SER A 20 11.09 1.73 10.63
C SER A 20 10.70 2.12 9.21
N LEU A 21 10.69 1.16 8.30
CA LEU A 21 10.25 1.37 6.92
C LEU A 21 8.83 0.84 6.74
N THR A 22 8.06 1.51 5.91
CA THR A 22 6.81 0.97 5.38
C THR A 22 6.84 1.11 3.86
N SER A 23 6.43 0.07 3.14
CA SER A 23 6.26 0.14 1.69
C SER A 23 4.81 -0.12 1.29
N ASP A 24 4.39 0.56 0.23
CA ASP A 24 3.06 0.37 -0.35
C ASP A 24 3.14 0.49 -1.87
N GLY A 25 2.45 -0.41 -2.56
CA GLY A 25 2.39 -0.46 -4.01
C GLY A 25 0.94 -0.49 -4.46
N TRP A 26 0.59 0.42 -5.37
CA TRP A 26 -0.78 0.52 -5.87
C TRP A 26 -0.80 0.81 -7.37
N THR A 27 -1.91 0.44 -8.00
CA THR A 27 -2.22 0.83 -9.38
C THR A 27 -3.26 1.94 -9.35
N CYS A 28 -2.94 3.09 -9.94
CA CYS A 28 -3.88 4.18 -10.14
C CYS A 28 -4.94 3.73 -11.15
N GLN A 29 -6.20 3.62 -10.73
CA GLN A 29 -7.28 3.11 -11.59
C GLN A 29 -7.61 4.02 -12.78
N HIS A 30 -7.35 5.33 -12.65
CA HIS A 30 -7.63 6.29 -13.73
C HIS A 30 -6.56 6.31 -14.82
N THR A 31 -5.28 6.17 -14.44
CA THR A 31 -4.16 6.20 -15.39
C THR A 31 -3.65 4.82 -15.78
N ILE A 32 -4.07 3.77 -15.05
CA ILE A 32 -3.60 2.38 -15.21
C ILE A 32 -2.08 2.29 -15.02
N GLN A 33 -1.54 3.15 -14.17
CA GLN A 33 -0.11 3.19 -13.85
C GLN A 33 0.13 2.67 -12.44
N SER A 34 1.13 1.81 -12.30
CA SER A 34 1.59 1.32 -11.02
C SER A 34 2.58 2.28 -10.39
N TYR A 35 2.49 2.42 -9.08
CA TYR A 35 3.39 3.20 -8.26
C TYR A 35 3.84 2.38 -7.07
N TYR A 36 5.03 2.72 -6.59
CA TYR A 36 5.58 2.14 -5.38
C TYR A 36 6.16 3.23 -4.51
N SER A 37 5.93 3.11 -3.20
CA SER A 37 6.38 4.09 -2.22
C SER A 37 7.19 3.44 -1.10
N LEU A 38 8.17 4.18 -0.60
CA LEU A 38 8.89 3.86 0.62
C LEU A 38 8.79 5.04 1.58
N THR A 39 8.33 4.77 2.79
CA THR A 39 8.23 5.75 3.86
C THR A 39 9.09 5.31 5.03
N ALA A 40 9.89 6.23 5.57
CA ALA A 40 10.59 6.03 6.83
C ALA A 40 9.79 6.63 7.99
N ARG A 41 9.80 5.97 9.13
CA ARG A 41 9.23 6.42 10.39
C ARG A 41 10.29 6.34 11.48
N PHE A 42 10.37 7.36 12.31
CA PHE A 42 11.30 7.44 13.43
C PHE A 42 10.74 8.28 14.56
N VAL A 43 11.41 8.20 15.70
CA VAL A 43 11.12 9.00 16.89
C VAL A 43 12.28 9.94 17.12
N THR A 44 12.01 11.22 17.34
CA THR A 44 13.05 12.22 17.67
C THR A 44 13.43 12.13 19.15
N HIS A 45 14.52 12.80 19.55
CA HIS A 45 14.92 12.87 20.96
C HIS A 45 13.87 13.55 21.86
N GLU A 46 12.99 14.37 21.29
CA GLU A 46 11.84 14.97 21.97
C GLU A 46 10.62 14.01 22.03
N PHE A 47 10.82 12.71 21.78
CA PHE A 47 9.77 11.69 21.76
C PHE A 47 8.62 11.98 20.78
N THR A 48 8.92 12.68 19.68
CA THR A 48 7.94 12.97 18.63
C THR A 48 8.08 11.98 17.49
N VAL A 49 6.98 11.34 17.11
CA VAL A 49 6.95 10.45 15.93
C VAL A 49 6.96 11.30 14.66
N LYS A 50 7.94 11.05 13.80
CA LYS A 50 8.00 11.60 12.45
C LYS A 50 7.87 10.51 11.41
N HIS A 51 7.34 10.89 10.25
CA HIS A 51 7.32 10.04 9.08
C HIS A 51 7.65 10.88 7.85
N VAL A 52 8.45 10.32 6.96
CA VAL A 52 8.89 10.97 5.74
C VAL A 52 8.81 9.99 4.59
N ILE A 53 8.23 10.44 3.48
CA ILE A 53 8.19 9.67 2.25
C ILE A 53 9.58 9.82 1.60
N LEU A 54 10.34 8.74 1.59
CA LEU A 54 11.68 8.72 1.00
C LEU A 54 11.61 8.75 -0.53
N GLN A 55 10.68 7.98 -1.07
CA GLN A 55 10.55 7.81 -2.51
C GLN A 55 9.13 7.39 -2.88
N VAL A 56 8.61 7.99 -3.95
CA VAL A 56 7.45 7.48 -4.70
C VAL A 56 7.85 7.49 -6.15
N THR A 57 7.79 6.35 -6.82
CA THR A 57 8.10 6.27 -8.24
C THR A 57 7.01 5.56 -8.99
N HIS A 58 6.83 5.98 -10.24
CA HIS A 58 6.17 5.15 -11.23
C HIS A 58 6.94 3.83 -11.34
N PHE A 59 6.21 2.72 -11.26
CA PHE A 59 6.76 1.37 -11.18
C PHE A 59 6.19 0.51 -12.32
N PRO A 60 6.60 0.75 -13.57
CA PRO A 60 6.05 0.06 -14.74
C PRO A 60 6.59 -1.38 -14.89
N GLU A 61 7.67 -1.70 -14.20
CA GLU A 61 8.26 -3.03 -14.22
C GLU A 61 7.36 -4.05 -13.53
N SER A 62 7.57 -5.34 -13.82
CA SER A 62 6.92 -6.41 -13.07
C SER A 62 7.22 -6.25 -11.58
N HIS A 63 6.20 -6.38 -10.73
CA HIS A 63 6.29 -6.27 -9.27
C HIS A 63 6.97 -7.51 -8.66
N THR A 64 8.13 -7.93 -9.16
CA THR A 64 8.91 -9.07 -8.65
C THR A 64 9.63 -8.69 -7.36
N GLY A 65 10.01 -9.70 -6.57
CA GLY A 65 10.83 -9.47 -5.37
C GLY A 65 12.13 -8.71 -5.69
N HIS A 66 12.80 -9.11 -6.78
CA HIS A 66 14.02 -8.47 -7.25
C HIS A 66 13.88 -6.97 -7.53
N ASN A 67 12.88 -6.58 -8.34
CA ASN A 67 12.71 -5.18 -8.74
C ASN A 67 12.31 -4.30 -7.54
N ILE A 68 11.49 -4.84 -6.63
CA ILE A 68 11.12 -4.13 -5.40
C ILE A 68 12.33 -4.00 -4.47
N SER A 69 13.16 -5.05 -4.35
CA SER A 69 14.40 -5.01 -3.55
C SER A 69 15.37 -3.95 -4.07
N LYS A 70 15.54 -3.89 -5.40
CA LYS A 70 16.33 -2.85 -6.06
C LYS A 70 15.81 -1.45 -5.72
N PHE A 71 14.50 -1.21 -5.86
CA PHE A 71 13.87 0.06 -5.49
C PHE A 71 14.13 0.44 -4.02
N ILE A 72 13.99 -0.51 -3.08
CA ILE A 72 14.22 -0.25 -1.66
C ILE A 72 15.68 0.15 -1.42
N ASN A 73 16.63 -0.62 -1.96
CA ASN A 73 18.05 -0.36 -1.78
C ASN A 73 18.51 0.95 -2.44
N GLU A 74 18.00 1.28 -3.63
CA GLU A 74 18.25 2.56 -4.30
C GLU A 74 17.74 3.74 -3.47
N ALA A 75 16.52 3.61 -2.90
CA ALA A 75 15.98 4.63 -2.02
C ALA A 75 16.88 4.80 -0.78
N LEU A 76 17.21 3.71 -0.07
CA LEU A 76 18.10 3.77 1.10
C LEU A 76 19.47 4.39 0.77
N GLN A 77 20.07 4.00 -0.36
CA GLN A 77 21.33 4.56 -0.83
C GLN A 77 21.22 6.05 -1.13
N SER A 78 20.14 6.49 -1.79
CA SER A 78 19.93 7.90 -2.14
C SER A 78 19.79 8.83 -0.93
N TRP A 79 19.37 8.28 0.20
CA TRP A 79 19.27 8.97 1.49
C TRP A 79 20.47 8.69 2.40
N GLU A 80 21.41 7.85 1.98
CA GLU A 80 22.57 7.35 2.74
C GLU A 80 22.18 6.72 4.08
N ILE A 81 21.08 5.96 4.08
CA ILE A 81 20.58 5.26 5.28
C ILE A 81 21.25 3.88 5.37
N PRO A 82 22.05 3.61 6.40
CA PRO A 82 22.67 2.30 6.59
C PRO A 82 21.62 1.25 7.00
N HIS A 83 21.79 0.00 6.56
CA HIS A 83 20.84 -1.08 6.86
C HIS A 83 20.72 -1.36 8.36
N GLU A 84 21.78 -1.14 9.13
CA GLU A 84 21.86 -1.32 10.59
C GLU A 84 20.92 -0.37 11.33
N LYS A 85 20.63 0.80 10.74
CA LYS A 85 19.70 1.79 11.30
C LYS A 85 18.24 1.39 11.13
N ILE A 86 17.96 0.48 10.19
CA ILE A 86 16.62 -0.07 10.00
C ILE A 86 16.37 -1.15 11.04
N HIS A 87 15.38 -0.95 11.92
CA HIS A 87 14.99 -1.92 12.93
C HIS A 87 13.76 -2.76 12.52
N ALA A 88 12.90 -2.20 11.67
CA ALA A 88 11.66 -2.86 11.25
C ALA A 88 11.27 -2.45 9.82
N VAL A 89 10.64 -3.37 9.09
CA VAL A 89 10.07 -3.13 7.77
C VAL A 89 8.65 -3.70 7.72
N LEU A 90 7.64 -2.82 7.71
CA LEU A 90 6.23 -3.21 7.70
C LEU A 90 5.67 -3.20 6.28
N THR A 91 5.10 -4.32 5.83
CA THR A 91 4.54 -4.45 4.47
C THR A 91 3.24 -5.25 4.45
N ASP A 92 2.52 -5.24 3.33
CA ASP A 92 1.19 -5.85 3.15
C ASP A 92 1.17 -7.39 3.03
N ASN A 93 2.27 -8.08 3.32
CA ASN A 93 2.43 -9.55 3.20
C ASN A 93 2.29 -10.10 1.78
N ALA A 94 2.31 -9.28 0.73
CA ALA A 94 2.36 -9.81 -0.63
C ALA A 94 3.63 -10.64 -0.83
N ALA A 95 3.50 -11.80 -1.47
CA ALA A 95 4.60 -12.76 -1.66
C ALA A 95 5.84 -12.10 -2.29
N ASN A 96 5.62 -11.22 -3.27
CA ASN A 96 6.69 -10.52 -3.96
C ASN A 96 7.39 -9.53 -3.04
N VAL A 97 6.66 -8.82 -2.17
CA VAL A 97 7.25 -7.88 -1.22
C VAL A 97 8.04 -8.64 -0.13
N MET A 98 7.54 -9.77 0.36
CA MET A 98 8.30 -10.61 1.30
C MET A 98 9.61 -11.11 0.69
N ALA A 99 9.58 -11.54 -0.58
CA ALA A 99 10.80 -11.90 -1.31
C ALA A 99 11.76 -10.71 -1.43
N ALA A 100 11.22 -9.51 -1.74
CA ALA A 100 12.00 -8.29 -1.84
C ALA A 100 12.73 -7.94 -0.54
N ILE A 101 12.03 -7.95 0.60
CA ILE A 101 12.64 -7.62 1.90
C ILE A 101 13.76 -8.59 2.25
N LYS A 102 13.58 -9.88 1.93
CA LYS A 102 14.63 -10.89 2.09
C LYS A 102 15.84 -10.60 1.17
N GLU A 103 15.60 -10.29 -0.10
CA GLU A 103 16.64 -9.91 -1.06
C GLU A 103 17.34 -8.58 -0.71
N SER A 104 16.68 -7.70 0.05
CA SER A 104 17.27 -6.43 0.53
C SER A 104 18.11 -6.59 1.81
N ASN A 105 18.37 -7.81 2.28
CA ASN A 105 19.05 -8.09 3.55
C ASN A 105 18.33 -7.47 4.78
N LEU A 106 17.00 -7.36 4.71
CA LEU A 106 16.14 -6.83 5.78
C LEU A 106 15.12 -7.88 6.26
N GLY A 107 15.27 -9.14 5.84
CA GLY A 107 14.30 -10.21 6.09
C GLY A 107 14.06 -10.52 7.57
N ASP A 108 15.09 -10.38 8.40
CA ASP A 108 15.04 -10.53 9.85
C ASP A 108 14.27 -9.39 10.55
N LYS A 109 14.08 -8.26 9.85
CA LYS A 109 13.39 -7.05 10.33
C LYS A 109 11.95 -6.95 9.80
N HIS A 110 11.50 -7.92 9.00
CA HIS A 110 10.17 -7.86 8.39
C HIS A 110 9.06 -8.04 9.42
N LEU A 111 8.05 -7.17 9.35
CA LEU A 111 6.83 -7.25 10.13
C LEU A 111 5.60 -7.23 9.21
N PRO A 112 4.63 -8.12 9.42
CA PRO A 112 3.41 -8.11 8.63
C PRO A 112 2.51 -6.93 8.98
N CYS A 113 1.84 -6.36 7.98
CA CYS A 113 0.81 -5.34 8.20
C CYS A 113 -0.38 -5.96 8.95
N LEU A 114 -0.63 -5.49 10.18
CA LEU A 114 -1.74 -5.97 11.01
C LEU A 114 -3.10 -5.81 10.31
N ILE A 115 -3.34 -4.66 9.68
CA ILE A 115 -4.60 -4.36 8.99
C ILE A 115 -4.80 -5.32 7.82
N HIS A 116 -3.75 -5.59 7.04
CA HIS A 116 -3.84 -6.54 5.94
C HIS A 116 -4.08 -7.97 6.45
N THR A 117 -3.39 -8.39 7.51
CA THR A 117 -3.62 -9.70 8.15
C THR A 117 -5.06 -9.83 8.64
N LEU A 118 -5.60 -8.81 9.30
CA LEU A 118 -6.99 -8.80 9.74
C LEU A 118 -7.96 -8.87 8.56
N GLN A 119 -7.68 -8.11 7.49
CA GLN A 119 -8.48 -8.14 6.28
C GLN A 119 -8.49 -9.53 5.64
N LEU A 120 -7.35 -10.23 5.58
CA LEU A 120 -7.29 -11.61 5.08
C LEU A 120 -8.14 -12.56 5.92
N CYS A 121 -8.12 -12.41 7.25
CA CYS A 121 -8.97 -13.19 8.15
C CYS A 121 -10.46 -12.93 7.88
N ILE A 122 -10.87 -11.67 7.76
CA ILE A 122 -12.27 -11.29 7.46
C ILE A 122 -12.69 -11.84 6.10
N GLN A 123 -11.88 -11.64 5.06
CA GLN A 123 -12.15 -12.13 3.71
C GLN A 123 -12.33 -13.65 3.70
N LYS A 124 -11.47 -14.39 4.40
CA LYS A 124 -11.56 -15.84 4.46
C LYS A 124 -12.77 -16.30 5.27
N LYS A 125 -12.87 -15.87 6.53
CA LYS A 125 -13.85 -16.41 7.48
C LYS A 125 -15.27 -15.88 7.27
N ILE A 126 -15.40 -14.57 7.08
CA ILE A 126 -16.71 -13.93 6.91
C ILE A 126 -17.14 -14.01 5.45
N PHE A 127 -16.33 -13.55 4.50
CA PHE A 127 -16.82 -13.37 3.13
C PHE A 127 -16.76 -14.61 2.23
N ARG A 128 -15.96 -15.62 2.55
CA ARG A 128 -15.84 -16.85 1.75
C ARG A 128 -16.41 -18.09 2.42
N GLU A 129 -16.10 -18.31 3.70
CA GLU A 129 -16.52 -19.53 4.42
C GLU A 129 -17.95 -19.43 5.00
N GLN A 130 -18.42 -18.24 5.39
CA GLN A 130 -19.80 -18.06 5.86
C GLN A 130 -20.77 -17.95 4.68
N ARG A 131 -21.53 -19.02 4.43
CA ARG A 131 -22.47 -19.12 3.29
C ARG A 131 -23.41 -17.93 3.16
N THR A 132 -24.10 -17.55 4.23
CA THR A 132 -25.06 -16.42 4.19
C THR A 132 -24.42 -15.12 3.70
N ALA A 133 -23.20 -14.81 4.15
CA ALA A 133 -22.48 -13.62 3.71
C ALA A 133 -22.02 -13.75 2.26
N SER A 134 -21.43 -14.90 1.90
CA SER A 134 -20.97 -15.18 0.53
C SER A 134 -22.11 -15.08 -0.49
N ASP A 135 -23.25 -15.71 -0.21
CA ASP A 135 -24.42 -15.73 -1.08
C ASP A 135 -25.03 -14.34 -1.24
N THR A 136 -25.14 -13.60 -0.13
CA THR A 136 -25.62 -12.21 -0.13
C THR A 136 -24.71 -11.33 -0.98
N ILE A 137 -23.38 -11.43 -0.81
CA ILE A 137 -22.40 -10.68 -1.60
C ILE A 137 -22.50 -11.05 -3.08
N ALA A 138 -22.71 -12.32 -3.42
CA ALA A 138 -22.86 -12.77 -4.80
C ALA A 138 -24.08 -12.12 -5.47
N VAL A 139 -25.22 -12.04 -4.78
CA VAL A 139 -26.42 -11.34 -5.28
C VAL A 139 -26.13 -9.86 -5.54
N PHE A 140 -25.52 -9.16 -4.58
CA PHE A 140 -25.18 -7.75 -4.75
C PHE A 140 -24.17 -7.51 -5.88
N ARG A 141 -23.19 -8.39 -6.05
CA ARG A 141 -22.24 -8.32 -7.18
C ARG A 141 -22.93 -8.53 -8.52
N ALA A 142 -23.87 -9.45 -8.62
CA ALA A 142 -24.64 -9.67 -9.85
C ALA A 142 -25.48 -8.44 -10.21
N LEU A 143 -26.13 -7.84 -9.20
CA LEU A 143 -26.90 -6.60 -9.34
C LEU A 143 -26.02 -5.43 -9.78
N ALA A 144 -24.91 -5.18 -9.09
CA ALA A 144 -23.97 -4.12 -9.43
C ALA A 144 -23.37 -4.34 -10.82
N GLY A 145 -23.00 -5.58 -11.15
CA GLY A 145 -22.46 -5.95 -12.47
C GLY A 145 -23.45 -5.70 -13.60
N HIS A 146 -24.74 -6.01 -13.41
CA HIS A 146 -25.78 -5.73 -14.40
C HIS A 146 -25.84 -4.25 -14.78
N PHE A 147 -25.86 -3.36 -13.78
CA PHE A 147 -25.89 -1.92 -14.04
C PHE A 147 -24.53 -1.37 -14.52
N HIS A 148 -23.41 -1.93 -14.06
CA HIS A 148 -22.09 -1.50 -14.52
C HIS A 148 -21.87 -1.76 -16.02
N HIS A 149 -22.43 -2.86 -16.55
CA HIS A 149 -22.23 -3.26 -17.94
C HIS A 149 -23.38 -2.90 -18.90
N SER A 150 -24.55 -2.49 -18.42
CA SER A 150 -25.72 -2.20 -19.26
C SER A 150 -26.16 -0.73 -19.18
N SER A 151 -25.82 0.04 -20.22
CA SER A 151 -26.23 1.45 -20.33
C SER A 151 -27.75 1.63 -20.38
N SER A 152 -28.48 0.69 -20.98
CA SER A 152 -29.95 0.71 -21.03
C SER A 152 -30.56 0.45 -19.65
N ALA A 153 -30.00 -0.49 -18.87
CA ALA A 153 -30.44 -0.74 -17.50
C ALA A 153 -30.21 0.48 -16.60
N VAL A 154 -29.05 1.15 -16.73
CA VAL A 154 -28.75 2.39 -15.99
C VAL A 154 -29.70 3.52 -16.37
N ALA A 155 -30.01 3.69 -17.65
CA ALA A 155 -30.96 4.70 -18.10
C ALA A 155 -32.35 4.45 -17.50
N LYS A 156 -32.81 3.20 -17.50
CA LYS A 156 -34.10 2.82 -16.91
C LYS A 156 -34.12 3.01 -15.39
N LEU A 157 -33.03 2.68 -14.71
CA LEU A 157 -32.89 2.90 -13.26
C LEU A 157 -33.02 4.40 -12.93
N LYS A 158 -32.32 5.27 -13.66
CA LYS A 158 -32.39 6.73 -13.48
C LYS A 158 -33.79 7.30 -13.72
N GLU A 159 -34.49 6.77 -14.72
CA GLU A 159 -35.89 7.14 -14.99
C GLU A 159 -36.79 6.81 -13.80
N ILE A 160 -36.67 5.60 -13.24
CA ILE A 160 -37.45 5.15 -12.08
C ILE A 160 -37.09 5.96 -10.82
N GLN A 161 -35.80 6.21 -10.58
CA GLN A 161 -35.33 7.05 -9.46
C GLN A 161 -35.96 8.44 -9.51
N SER A 162 -36.03 9.06 -10.70
CA SER A 162 -36.67 10.37 -10.90
C SER A 162 -38.18 10.32 -10.58
N GLN A 163 -38.90 9.30 -11.06
CA GLN A 163 -40.33 9.14 -10.80
C GLN A 163 -40.63 8.96 -9.30
N LEU A 164 -39.77 8.22 -8.60
CA LEU A 164 -39.92 7.93 -7.16
C LEU A 164 -39.32 9.01 -6.25
N LYS A 165 -38.71 10.06 -6.82
CA LYS A 165 -37.97 11.10 -6.09
C LYS A 165 -36.87 10.54 -5.17
N LEU A 166 -36.19 9.50 -5.64
CA LEU A 166 -35.07 8.88 -4.95
C LEU A 166 -33.74 9.34 -5.59
N PRO A 167 -32.66 9.43 -4.79
CA PRO A 167 -31.32 9.67 -5.33
C PRO A 167 -30.88 8.54 -6.28
#